data_AF-A0A955L8B7-F1
#
_entry.id   AF-A0A955L8B7-F1
#
_cell.length_a   1.000
_cell.length_b   1.000
_cell.length_c   1.000
_cell.angle_alpha   90.00
_cell.angle_beta   90.00
_cell.angle_gamma   90.00
#
_symmetry.space_group_name_H-M   'P 1'
#
loop_
_entity.id
_entity.type
_entity.pdbx_description
1 polymer ?
#
loop_
_entity_poly.entity_id
_entity_poly.type
_entity_poly.pdbx_seq_one_letter_code
_entity_poly.pdbx_strand_id
1 'polypeptide(L)'
;MKKQTKYIVGLLVLSFVVFCGVCSYIFWFTFLIPNTFQSLTEEVYVIPKESSMWTFDATKYNPGSGDWWVYGEDSMYYYHYTGEGIDTTYEVISREDASQCSGFDKHDHSTWCGVH
;
A
#
# COMPACT_ATOMS: atom_id res chain seq x y z
N MET A 1 46.97 -16.33 4.63
CA MET A 1 45.76 -16.93 4.03
C MET A 1 44.61 -17.12 5.03
N LYS A 2 44.76 -17.87 6.13
CA LYS A 2 43.66 -18.15 7.10
C LYS A 2 42.98 -16.91 7.71
N LYS A 3 43.73 -15.83 7.98
CA LYS A 3 43.18 -14.56 8.54
C LYS A 3 42.29 -13.83 7.52
N GLN A 4 42.70 -13.81 6.25
CA GLN A 4 41.93 -13.21 5.15
C GLN A 4 40.63 -13.98 4.90
N THR A 5 40.68 -15.33 4.94
CA THR A 5 39.48 -16.17 4.84
C THR A 5 38.46 -15.87 5.94
N LYS A 6 38.91 -15.65 7.19
CA LYS A 6 38.01 -15.30 8.30
C LYS A 6 37.31 -13.95 8.11
N TYR A 7 38.00 -12.93 7.58
CA TYR A 7 37.39 -11.63 7.30
C TYR A 7 36.35 -11.73 6.18
N ILE A 8 36.66 -12.46 5.10
CA ILE A 8 35.72 -12.66 3.99
C ILE A 8 34.47 -13.40 4.47
N VAL A 9 34.62 -14.48 5.23
CA VAL A 9 33.47 -15.21 5.80
C VAL A 9 32.67 -14.33 6.75
N GLY A 10 33.32 -13.54 7.61
CA GLY A 10 32.64 -12.61 8.51
C GLY A 10 31.84 -11.54 7.76
N LEU A 11 32.40 -10.98 6.68
CA LEU A 11 31.70 -10.05 5.80
C LEU A 11 30.48 -10.69 5.13
N LEU A 12 30.61 -11.91 4.62
CA LEU A 12 29.49 -12.62 3.98
C LEU A 12 28.35 -12.90 4.97
N VAL A 13 28.67 -13.34 6.19
CA VAL A 13 27.66 -13.57 7.24
C VAL A 13 26.98 -12.26 7.63
N LEU A 14 27.73 -11.18 7.80
CA LEU A 14 27.15 -9.87 8.12
C LEU A 14 26.22 -9.39 7.00
N SER A 15 26.64 -9.47 5.74
CA SER A 15 25.80 -9.11 4.59
C SER A 15 24.53 -9.93 4.53
N PHE A 16 24.60 -11.24 4.80
CA PHE A 16 23.42 -12.11 4.84
C PHE A 16 22.45 -11.70 5.96
N VAL A 17 22.95 -11.43 7.17
CA VAL A 17 22.12 -10.98 8.29
C VAL A 17 21.43 -9.65 7.97
N VAL A 18 22.17 -8.69 7.39
CA VAL A 18 21.60 -7.40 6.96
C VAL A 18 20.53 -7.62 5.90
N PHE A 19 20.79 -8.45 4.90
CA PHE A 19 19.82 -8.77 3.85
C PHE A 19 18.54 -9.39 4.43
N CYS A 20 18.65 -10.40 5.30
CA CYS A 20 17.51 -10.99 5.97
C CYS A 20 16.73 -9.96 6.78
N GLY A 21 17.42 -9.09 7.51
CA GLY A 21 16.79 -8.01 8.27
C GLY A 21 15.98 -7.06 7.38
N VAL A 22 16.52 -6.65 6.24
CA VAL A 22 15.83 -5.79 5.26
C VAL A 22 14.62 -6.51 4.66
N CYS A 23 14.76 -7.77 4.24
CA CYS A 23 13.64 -8.55 3.69
C CYS A 23 12.52 -8.73 4.72
N SER A 24 12.85 -9.04 5.97
CA SER A 24 11.86 -9.12 7.04
C SER A 24 11.17 -7.78 7.27
N TYR A 25 11.91 -6.67 7.25
CA TYR A 25 11.32 -5.35 7.41
C TYR A 25 10.32 -5.03 6.29
N ILE A 26 10.71 -5.24 5.03
CA ILE A 26 9.84 -5.02 3.87
C ILE A 26 8.58 -5.88 3.97
N PHE A 27 8.74 -7.16 4.35
CA PHE A 27 7.61 -8.09 4.45
C PHE A 27 6.61 -7.69 5.54
N TRP A 28 7.07 -7.22 6.71
CA TRP A 28 6.20 -6.94 7.85
C TRP A 28 5.65 -5.52 7.90
N PHE A 29 6.35 -4.54 7.32
CA PHE A 29 6.05 -3.12 7.54
C PHE A 29 5.69 -2.35 6.25
N THR A 30 5.57 -3.04 5.11
CA THR A 30 5.21 -2.38 3.85
C THR A 30 4.18 -3.19 3.08
N PHE A 31 3.46 -2.52 2.18
CA PHE A 31 2.49 -3.13 1.28
C PHE A 31 3.08 -3.44 -0.10
N LEU A 32 4.41 -3.40 -0.26
CA LEU A 32 5.07 -3.58 -1.56
C LEU A 32 4.64 -4.88 -2.25
N ILE A 33 4.72 -6.00 -1.53
CA ILE A 33 4.43 -7.32 -2.09
C ILE A 33 2.97 -7.44 -2.55
N PRO A 34 1.95 -7.19 -1.70
CA PRO A 34 0.56 -7.29 -2.14
C PRO A 34 0.26 -6.30 -3.27
N ASN A 35 0.68 -5.03 -3.15
CA ASN A 35 0.42 -4.03 -4.19
C ASN A 35 1.07 -4.39 -5.53
N THR A 36 2.32 -4.90 -5.51
CA THR A 36 2.99 -5.35 -6.74
C THR A 36 2.27 -6.54 -7.35
N PHE A 37 1.87 -7.52 -6.54
CA PHE A 37 1.17 -8.70 -7.02
C PHE A 37 -0.17 -8.30 -7.67
N GLN A 38 -0.99 -7.51 -6.98
CA GLN A 38 -2.28 -7.07 -7.50
C GLN A 38 -2.13 -6.21 -8.76
N SER A 39 -1.21 -5.24 -8.80
CA SER A 39 -0.95 -4.44 -10.01
C SER A 39 -0.50 -5.26 -11.22
N LEU A 40 0.05 -6.47 -11.01
CA LEU A 40 0.45 -7.36 -12.11
C LEU A 40 -0.67 -8.29 -12.57
N THR A 41 -1.60 -8.64 -11.68
CA THR A 41 -2.65 -9.64 -11.95
C THR A 41 -4.00 -9.03 -12.27
N GLU A 42 -4.27 -7.81 -11.81
CA GLU A 42 -5.56 -7.14 -11.92
C GLU A 42 -5.44 -5.88 -12.79
N GLU A 43 -6.04 -5.89 -13.98
CA GLU A 43 -5.95 -4.78 -14.95
C GLU A 43 -6.49 -3.45 -14.39
N VAL A 44 -7.47 -3.53 -13.49
CA VAL A 44 -8.15 -2.37 -12.91
C VAL A 44 -7.60 -1.97 -11.53
N TYR A 45 -6.56 -2.65 -11.04
CA TYR A 45 -5.93 -2.33 -9.75
C TYR A 45 -5.01 -1.11 -9.88
N VAL A 46 -5.49 0.02 -9.37
CA VAL A 46 -4.79 1.31 -9.44
C VAL A 46 -4.20 1.66 -8.08
N ILE A 47 -2.94 2.07 -8.04
CA ILE A 47 -2.34 2.71 -6.86
C ILE A 47 -2.69 4.21 -6.90
N PRO A 48 -3.29 4.78 -5.84
CA PRO A 48 -3.54 6.21 -5.78
C PRO A 48 -2.26 7.04 -5.95
N LYS A 49 -2.36 8.14 -6.72
CA LYS A 49 -1.25 9.06 -7.04
C LYS A 49 -0.68 9.76 -5.80
N GLU A 50 -1.51 9.95 -4.77
CA GLU A 50 -1.16 10.51 -3.47
C GLU A 50 -0.41 9.49 -2.59
N SER A 51 -0.49 8.20 -2.96
CA SER A 51 0.14 7.08 -2.26
C SER A 51 1.27 6.44 -3.08
N SER A 52 1.69 5.25 -2.65
CA SER A 52 2.70 4.46 -3.35
C SER A 52 2.47 2.96 -3.16
N MET A 53 3.14 2.15 -3.99
CA MET A 53 3.16 0.69 -3.84
C MET A 53 3.63 0.24 -2.45
N TRP A 54 4.36 1.06 -1.70
CA TRP A 54 4.89 0.71 -0.39
C TRP A 54 3.92 0.97 0.76
N THR A 55 3.04 1.97 0.59
CA THR A 55 2.27 2.58 1.68
C THR A 55 0.77 2.42 1.52
N PHE A 56 0.29 2.20 0.31
CA PHE A 56 -1.14 2.00 0.05
C PHE A 56 -1.62 0.68 0.66
N ASP A 57 -2.62 0.76 1.52
CA ASP A 57 -3.28 -0.40 2.12
C ASP A 57 -4.69 -0.53 1.53
N ALA A 58 -4.92 -1.58 0.75
CA ALA A 58 -6.25 -1.94 0.27
C ALA A 58 -7.03 -2.62 1.40
N THR A 59 -7.98 -1.89 1.99
CA THR A 59 -8.67 -2.28 3.23
C THR A 59 -10.01 -2.97 3.00
N LYS A 60 -10.63 -2.77 1.82
CA LYS A 60 -11.84 -3.48 1.42
C LYS A 60 -11.79 -3.80 -0.07
N TYR A 61 -12.03 -5.05 -0.41
CA TYR A 61 -12.00 -5.54 -1.79
C TYR A 61 -13.40 -5.64 -2.39
N ASN A 62 -13.46 -5.65 -3.72
CA ASN A 62 -14.66 -5.89 -4.49
C ASN A 62 -15.26 -7.26 -4.11
N PRO A 63 -16.55 -7.33 -3.74
CA PRO A 63 -17.20 -8.61 -3.41
C PRO A 63 -17.55 -9.44 -4.66
N GLY A 64 -17.45 -8.86 -5.85
CA GLY A 64 -17.74 -9.51 -7.13
C GLY A 64 -16.56 -10.31 -7.69
N SER A 65 -16.52 -10.44 -9.02
CA SER A 65 -15.38 -11.04 -9.71
C SER A 65 -14.23 -10.05 -9.85
N GLY A 66 -13.01 -10.50 -9.57
CA GLY A 66 -11.77 -9.71 -9.65
C GLY A 66 -11.30 -9.18 -8.29
N ASP A 67 -9.99 -9.13 -8.10
CA ASP A 67 -9.36 -8.80 -6.82
C ASP A 67 -8.89 -7.33 -6.74
N TRP A 68 -9.76 -6.39 -7.12
CA TRP A 68 -9.50 -4.95 -6.98
C TRP A 68 -10.11 -4.37 -5.70
N TRP A 69 -9.56 -3.25 -5.24
CA TRP A 69 -9.94 -2.61 -3.99
C TRP A 69 -11.11 -1.64 -4.19
N VAL A 70 -12.06 -1.62 -3.24
CA VAL A 70 -13.15 -0.63 -3.18
C VAL A 70 -12.77 0.51 -2.24
N TYR A 71 -12.12 0.19 -1.12
CA TYR A 71 -11.60 1.20 -0.19
C TYR A 71 -10.16 0.90 0.17
N GLY A 72 -9.38 1.96 0.34
CA GLY A 72 -7.98 1.89 0.75
C GLY A 72 -7.60 3.07 1.63
N GLU A 73 -6.43 2.99 2.26
CA GLU A 73 -5.88 4.08 3.07
C GLU A 73 -4.35 4.08 3.02
N ASP A 74 -3.75 5.20 3.41
CA ASP A 74 -2.35 5.27 3.83
C ASP A 74 -2.23 6.18 5.06
N SER A 75 -1.03 6.60 5.45
CA SER A 75 -0.85 7.45 6.64
C SER A 75 -1.46 8.84 6.53
N MET A 76 -1.89 9.29 5.34
CA MET A 76 -2.32 10.66 5.06
C MET A 76 -3.76 10.74 4.52
N TYR A 77 -4.22 9.73 3.79
CA TYR A 77 -5.49 9.79 3.06
C TYR A 77 -6.32 8.50 3.18
N TYR A 78 -7.62 8.64 2.91
CA TYR A 78 -8.54 7.56 2.59
C TYR A 78 -8.91 7.63 1.12
N TYR A 79 -9.10 6.46 0.49
CA TYR A 79 -9.40 6.32 -0.93
C TYR A 79 -10.64 5.46 -1.16
N HIS A 80 -11.49 5.84 -2.11
CA HIS A 80 -12.66 5.10 -2.55
C HIS A 80 -12.63 4.92 -4.06
N TYR A 81 -12.62 3.69 -4.54
CA TYR A 81 -12.57 3.39 -5.98
C TYR A 81 -13.94 3.63 -6.61
N THR A 82 -14.01 4.53 -7.59
CA THR A 82 -15.24 4.87 -8.32
C THR A 82 -15.37 4.08 -9.63
N GLY A 83 -14.26 3.59 -10.18
CA GLY A 83 -14.25 2.84 -11.45
C GLY A 83 -14.57 3.67 -12.69
N GLU A 84 -14.60 5.00 -12.57
CA GLU A 84 -14.91 5.91 -13.68
C GLU A 84 -13.65 6.56 -14.25
N GLY A 85 -13.49 6.54 -15.57
CA GLY A 85 -12.51 7.38 -16.30
C GLY A 85 -11.14 6.75 -16.58
N ILE A 86 -10.38 7.42 -17.46
CA ILE A 86 -9.02 7.01 -17.89
C ILE A 86 -7.94 7.57 -16.94
N ASP A 87 -8.22 8.66 -16.22
CA ASP A 87 -7.19 9.42 -15.47
C ASP A 87 -7.37 9.45 -13.94
N THR A 88 -8.55 9.20 -13.38
CA THR A 88 -8.80 9.13 -11.92
C THR A 88 -10.01 8.24 -11.62
N THR A 89 -9.75 6.98 -11.28
CA THR A 89 -10.77 5.96 -10.96
C THR A 89 -11.10 5.89 -9.47
N TYR A 90 -10.81 6.94 -8.70
CA TYR A 90 -11.02 6.97 -7.26
C TYR A 90 -11.20 8.39 -6.72
N GLU A 91 -11.87 8.47 -5.58
CA GLU A 91 -12.04 9.62 -4.72
C GLU A 91 -11.03 9.58 -3.56
N VAL A 92 -10.66 10.76 -3.04
CA VAL A 92 -9.68 10.91 -1.97
C VAL A 92 -10.13 11.94 -0.94
N ILE A 93 -9.91 11.64 0.34
CA ILE A 93 -10.04 12.61 1.44
C ILE A 93 -8.83 12.52 2.36
N SER A 94 -8.30 13.66 2.80
CA SER A 94 -7.22 13.67 3.78
C SER A 94 -7.73 13.20 5.15
N ARG A 95 -6.88 12.57 5.95
CA ARG A 95 -7.21 12.20 7.33
C ARG A 95 -7.54 13.42 8.18
N GLU A 96 -6.93 14.56 7.89
CA GLU A 96 -7.22 15.84 8.56
C GLU A 96 -8.66 16.28 8.30
N ASP A 97 -9.08 16.32 7.04
CA ASP A 97 -10.44 16.70 6.65
C ASP A 97 -11.47 15.66 7.14
N ALA A 98 -11.16 14.37 7.00
CA ALA A 98 -12.00 13.29 7.50
C ALA A 98 -12.28 13.39 9.01
N SER A 99 -11.28 13.85 9.80
CA SER A 99 -11.46 14.04 11.25
C SER A 99 -12.46 15.14 11.61
N GLN A 100 -12.77 16.03 10.67
CA GLN A 100 -13.74 17.11 10.82
C GLN A 100 -15.13 16.72 10.28
N CYS A 101 -15.24 15.65 9.49
CA CYS A 101 -16.52 15.14 8.99
C CYS A 101 -17.29 14.41 10.10
N SER A 102 -18.42 14.97 10.53
CA SER A 102 -19.29 14.31 11.52
C SER A 102 -19.88 13.02 10.95
N GLY A 103 -19.64 11.89 11.62
CA GLY A 103 -20.15 10.59 11.19
C GLY A 103 -19.32 9.91 10.10
N PHE A 104 -18.08 10.37 9.87
CA PHE A 104 -17.15 9.77 8.94
C PHE A 104 -16.99 8.25 9.15
N ASP A 105 -17.11 7.50 8.06
CA ASP A 105 -16.74 6.09 7.96
C ASP A 105 -15.85 5.87 6.73
N LYS A 106 -14.64 5.35 6.97
CA LYS A 106 -13.66 5.05 5.91
C LYS A 106 -14.11 4.00 4.89
N HIS A 107 -15.20 3.27 5.17
CA HIS A 107 -15.78 2.27 4.28
C HIS A 107 -17.16 2.65 3.73
N ASP A 108 -17.55 3.92 3.88
CA ASP A 108 -18.77 4.51 3.32
C ASP A 108 -18.48 5.92 2.80
N HIS A 109 -18.16 6.03 1.51
CA HIS A 109 -17.85 7.32 0.86
C HIS A 109 -18.98 8.35 0.96
N SER A 110 -20.24 7.93 1.17
CA SER A 110 -21.37 8.85 1.32
C SER A 110 -21.26 9.71 2.58
N THR A 111 -20.40 9.32 3.52
CA THR A 111 -20.08 10.07 4.75
C THR A 111 -18.88 11.01 4.60
N TRP A 112 -18.20 11.01 3.45
CA TRP A 112 -16.99 11.81 3.22
C TRP A 112 -17.38 13.23 2.83
N CYS A 113 -16.98 14.20 3.64
CA CYS A 113 -17.37 15.58 3.41
C CYS A 113 -16.46 16.24 2.37
N GLY A 114 -17.06 17.00 1.44
CA GLY A 114 -16.32 17.77 0.42
C GLY A 114 -15.75 16.94 -0.74
N VAL A 115 -16.08 15.66 -0.82
CA VAL A 115 -15.72 14.75 -1.92
C VAL A 115 -16.96 14.48 -2.76
N HIS A 116 -16.97 14.93 -4.02
CA HIS A 116 -18.05 14.78 -5.00
C HIS A 116 -17.51 14.64 -6.42
#